data_AF-F0G7N4-F1
#
_entry.id   AF-F0G7N4-F1
#
_cell.length_a   1.000
_cell.length_b   1.000
_cell.length_c   1.000
_cell.angle_alpha   90.00
_cell.angle_beta   90.00
_cell.angle_gamma   90.00
#
_symmetry.space_group_name_H-M   'P 1'
#
loop_
_entity.id
_entity.type
_entity.pdbx_description
1 polymer ?
#
loop_
_entity_poly.entity_id
_entity_poly.type
_entity_poly.pdbx_seq_one_letter_code
_entity_poly.pdbx_strand_id
1 'polypeptide(L)'
;MTNPNRTVPDAATATPSLIALDWGTTSLRAYLFDTRGALLETRSRAAGVMHVPAGGAHAFDAVFEGACGDWLDRAGAVPVL
;
A
#
# COMPACT_ATOMS: atom_id res chain seq x y z
N MET A 1 27.22 5.95 -4.07
CA MET A 1 27.21 4.54 -3.64
C MET A 1 25.79 4.02 -3.74
N THR A 2 25.39 3.56 -4.93
CA THR A 2 24.10 2.89 -5.17
C THR A 2 24.42 1.44 -5.46
N ASN A 3 23.93 0.53 -4.62
CA ASN A 3 24.21 -0.90 -4.72
C ASN A 3 23.43 -1.49 -5.91
N PRO A 4 24.09 -2.06 -6.95
CA PRO A 4 23.43 -2.47 -8.19
C PRO A 4 22.75 -3.84 -8.14
N ASN A 5 22.66 -4.49 -6.97
CA ASN A 5 22.12 -5.84 -6.86
C ASN A 5 20.93 -5.93 -5.90
N ARG A 6 19.82 -5.26 -6.24
CA ARG A 6 18.51 -5.71 -5.73
C ARG A 6 18.00 -6.73 -6.74
N THR A 7 18.35 -8.00 -6.51
CA THR A 7 17.70 -9.12 -7.19
C THR A 7 16.20 -8.96 -6.93
N VAL A 8 15.44 -8.61 -7.97
CA VAL A 8 13.98 -8.60 -7.90
C VAL A 8 13.60 -10.05 -7.60
N PRO A 9 12.99 -10.35 -6.44
CA PRO A 9 12.46 -11.69 -6.21
C PRO A 9 11.55 -12.05 -7.38
N ASP A 10 11.64 -13.29 -7.86
CA ASP A 10 10.67 -13.79 -8.82
C ASP A 10 9.28 -13.58 -8.21
N ALA A 11 8.52 -12.65 -8.80
CA ALA A 11 7.25 -12.18 -8.27
C ALA A 11 6.25 -13.34 -8.06
N ALA A 12 6.48 -14.47 -8.72
CA ALA A 12 5.72 -15.70 -8.58
C ALA A 12 5.82 -16.38 -7.20
N THR A 13 6.82 -16.05 -6.37
CA THR A 13 7.01 -16.66 -5.04
C THR A 13 7.05 -15.68 -3.86
N ALA A 14 6.89 -14.38 -4.12
CA ALA A 14 7.02 -13.38 -3.07
C ALA A 14 5.74 -13.26 -2.25
N THR A 15 5.82 -13.65 -0.97
CA THR A 15 4.70 -13.58 -0.02
C THR A 15 4.55 -12.16 0.50
N PRO A 16 3.39 -11.49 0.29
CA PRO A 16 3.14 -10.18 0.87
C PRO A 16 3.12 -10.24 2.40
N SER A 17 3.66 -9.23 3.07
CA SER A 17 3.75 -9.20 4.54
C SER A 17 3.44 -7.86 5.18
N LEU A 18 3.41 -6.77 4.41
CA LEU A 18 3.14 -5.43 4.92
C LEU A 18 2.58 -4.55 3.81
N ILE A 19 1.55 -3.78 4.14
CA ILE A 19 1.12 -2.63 3.35
C ILE A 19 1.51 -1.36 4.11
N ALA A 20 2.18 -0.42 3.45
CA ALA A 20 2.43 0.90 4.03
C ALA A 20 1.64 1.96 3.26
N LEU A 21 1.00 2.87 4.00
CA LEU A 21 0.29 4.02 3.48
C LEU A 21 1.01 5.31 3.83
N ASP A 22 1.15 6.18 2.84
CA ASP A 22 1.62 7.54 3.01
C ASP A 22 0.50 8.46 2.55
N TRP A 23 -0.29 8.89 3.53
CA TRP A 23 -1.50 9.68 3.34
C TRP A 23 -1.22 11.16 3.57
N GLY A 24 -0.76 11.82 2.51
CA GLY A 24 -0.53 13.26 2.50
C GLY A 24 -1.82 14.07 2.40
N THR A 25 -1.65 15.39 2.36
CA THR A 25 -2.77 16.33 2.27
C THR A 25 -3.57 16.19 0.98
N THR A 26 -2.87 16.03 -0.16
CA THR A 26 -3.46 15.97 -1.50
C THR A 26 -3.27 14.63 -2.21
N SER A 27 -2.32 13.82 -1.77
CA SER A 27 -1.99 12.53 -2.38
C SER A 27 -2.02 11.40 -1.37
N LEU A 28 -2.36 10.20 -1.85
CA LEU A 28 -2.25 8.95 -1.12
C LEU A 28 -1.35 7.99 -1.91
N ARG A 29 -0.32 7.45 -1.25
CA ARG A 29 0.55 6.41 -1.80
C ARG A 29 0.41 5.14 -0.97
N ALA A 30 0.41 4.00 -1.65
CA ALA A 30 0.37 2.69 -1.02
C ALA A 30 1.52 1.83 -1.55
N TYR A 31 2.14 1.06 -0.65
CA TYR A 31 3.29 0.21 -0.94
C TYR A 31 3.03 -1.19 -0.40
N LEU A 32 3.24 -2.22 -1.23
CA LEU A 32 3.16 -3.62 -0.80
C LEU A 32 4.56 -4.19 -0.68
N PHE A 33 4.90 -4.77 0.47
CA PHE A 33 6.20 -5.38 0.73
C PHE A 33 6.11 -6.89 0.96
N ASP A 34 7.18 -7.60 0.61
CA ASP A 34 7.39 -9.00 1.00
C ASP A 34 8.02 -9.14 2.39
N THR A 35 8.11 -10.38 2.87
CA THR A 35 8.68 -10.75 4.18
C THR A 35 10.14 -10.35 4.38
N ARG A 36 10.86 -9.97 3.31
CA ARG A 36 12.25 -9.49 3.35
C ARG A 36 12.34 -7.97 3.20
N GLY A 37 11.20 -7.27 3.18
CA GLY A 37 11.13 -5.82 2.98
C GLY A 37 11.38 -5.40 1.52
N ALA A 38 11.30 -6.31 0.56
CA ALA A 38 11.35 -5.95 -0.85
C ALA A 38 9.98 -5.43 -1.31
N LEU A 39 9.99 -4.40 -2.16
CA LEU A 39 8.78 -3.81 -2.70
C LEU A 39 8.21 -4.69 -3.80
N LEU A 40 6.95 -5.09 -3.66
CA LEU A 40 6.19 -5.90 -4.61
C LEU A 40 5.36 -5.04 -5.57
N GLU A 41 4.68 -4.04 -5.02
CA GLU A 41 3.80 -3.15 -5.81
C GLU A 41 3.77 -1.75 -5.16
N THR A 42 3.47 -0.73 -5.98
CA THR A 42 3.27 0.65 -5.52
C THR A 42 2.11 1.28 -6.26
N ARG A 43 1.31 2.05 -5.54
CA ARG A 43 0.18 2.81 -6.08
C ARG A 43 0.21 4.24 -5.59
N SER A 44 -0.28 5.15 -6.42
CA SER A 44 -0.43 6.57 -6.11
C SER A 44 -1.77 7.06 -6.62
N ARG A 45 -2.47 7.85 -5.80
CA ARG A 45 -3.78 8.44 -6.11
C ARG A 45 -3.82 9.89 -5.65
N ALA A 46 -4.53 10.74 -6.40
CA ALA A 46 -4.89 12.10 -5.99
C ALA A 46 -6.05 12.08 -4.98
N ALA A 47 -5.85 11.35 -3.87
CA ALA A 47 -6.86 11.05 -2.86
C ALA A 47 -6.29 11.32 -1.45
N GLY A 48 -5.58 12.43 -1.28
CA GLY A 48 -5.11 12.86 0.04
C GLY A 48 -6.26 13.18 1.00
N VAL A 49 -5.94 13.48 2.26
CA VAL A 49 -6.95 13.68 3.32
C VAL A 49 -7.99 14.76 2.97
N MET A 50 -7.64 15.78 2.18
CA MET A 50 -8.58 16.82 1.74
C MET A 50 -9.65 16.32 0.77
N HIS A 51 -9.44 15.16 0.15
CA HIS A 51 -10.37 14.54 -0.79
C HIS A 51 -11.24 13.46 -0.12
N VAL A 52 -11.01 13.18 1.16
CA VAL A 52 -11.81 12.22 1.92
C VAL A 52 -13.22 12.81 2.11
N PRO A 53 -14.28 12.07 1.75
CA PRO A 53 -15.65 12.55 1.93
C PRO A 53 -15.95 12.94 3.38
N ALA A 54 -16.85 13.90 3.56
CA ALA A 54 -17.37 14.18 4.89
C ALA A 54 -18.11 12.94 5.42
N GLY A 55 -17.75 12.50 6.61
CA GLY A 55 -18.29 11.33 7.27
C GLY A 55 -17.64 11.20 8.63
N GLY A 56 -18.29 10.52 9.57
CA GLY A 56 -17.70 10.26 10.89
C GLY A 56 -16.52 9.27 10.79
N ALA A 57 -16.45 8.33 11.73
CA ALA A 57 -15.34 7.38 11.83
C ALA A 57 -15.00 6.63 10.52
N HIS A 58 -15.98 6.41 9.63
CA HIS A 58 -15.86 5.63 8.40
C HIS A 58 -15.51 6.44 7.12
N ALA A 59 -15.20 7.73 7.25
CA ALA A 59 -14.91 8.58 6.09
C ALA A 59 -13.74 8.06 5.23
N PHE A 60 -12.77 7.42 5.86
CA PHE A 60 -11.54 6.96 5.23
C PHE A 60 -11.68 5.60 4.53
N ASP A 61 -12.67 4.79 4.92
CA ASP A 61 -12.81 3.39 4.51
C ASP A 61 -12.85 3.25 2.99
N ALA A 62 -13.67 4.04 2.30
CA ALA A 62 -13.78 3.95 0.85
C ALA A 62 -12.48 4.31 0.12
N VAL A 63 -11.70 5.27 0.66
CA VAL A 63 -10.43 5.69 0.05
C VAL A 63 -9.34 4.66 0.33
N PHE A 64 -9.33 4.10 1.54
CA PHE A 64 -8.46 2.99 1.95
C PHE A 64 -8.70 1.74 1.10
N GLU A 65 -9.95 1.28 1.01
CA GLU A 65 -10.34 0.12 0.20
C GLU A 65 -9.97 0.32 -1.27
N GLY A 66 -10.21 1.53 -1.81
CA GLY A 66 -9.78 1.87 -3.16
C GLY A 66 -8.26 1.83 -3.34
N ALA A 67 -7.47 2.14 -2.31
CA ALA A 67 -6.02 2.17 -2.41
C ALA A 67 -5.38 0.78 -2.38
N CYS A 68 -5.83 -0.08 -1.46
CA CYS A 68 -5.17 -1.37 -1.19
C CYS A 68 -6.11 -2.53 -0.78
N GLY A 69 -7.44 -2.38 -0.85
CA GLY A 69 -8.39 -3.43 -0.45
C GLY A 69 -8.17 -4.76 -1.17
N ASP A 70 -7.92 -4.72 -2.48
CA ASP A 70 -7.60 -5.90 -3.29
C ASP A 70 -6.25 -6.57 -2.93
N TRP A 71 -5.33 -5.85 -2.27
CA TRP A 71 -4.14 -6.45 -1.69
C TRP A 71 -4.46 -7.21 -0.40
N LEU A 72 -5.37 -6.68 0.43
CA LEU A 72 -5.83 -7.37 1.63
C LEU A 72 -6.60 -8.64 1.27
N ASP A 73 -7.48 -8.58 0.26
CA ASP A 73 -8.25 -9.72 -0.22
C ASP A 73 -7.36 -10.88 -0.69
N ARG A 74 -6.25 -10.58 -1.37
CA ARG A 74 -5.34 -11.60 -1.93
C ARG A 74 -4.29 -12.09 -0.93
N ALA A 75 -3.78 -11.21 -0.07
CA ALA A 75 -2.67 -11.50 0.83
C ALA A 75 -3.14 -12.09 2.17
N GLY A 76 -4.41 -11.90 2.52
CA GLY A 76 -4.93 -12.17 3.85
C GLY A 76 -4.56 -11.08 4.85
N ALA A 77 -4.60 -11.42 6.14
CA ALA A 77 -4.39 -10.47 7.24
C ALA A 77 -2.91 -10.05 7.37
N VAL A 78 -2.48 -9.16 6.48
CA VAL A 78 -1.20 -8.44 6.59
C VAL A 78 -1.42 -7.13 7.36
N PRO A 79 -0.48 -6.71 8.21
CA PRO A 79 -0.56 -5.41 8.86
C PRO A 79 -0.55 -4.27 7.82
N VAL A 80 -1.22 -3.19 8.18
CA VAL A 80 -1.16 -1.91 7.45
C VAL A 80 -0.60 -0.85 8.38
N LEU A 81 0.39 -0.09 7.91
CA LEU A 81 1.07 0.99 8.64
C LEU A 81 0.89 2.33 7.94
#